data_AF-A0A0J9X4J8-F1
#
_entry.id   AF-A0A0J9X4J8-F1
#
_cell.length_a   1.000
_cell.length_b   1.000
_cell.length_c   1.000
_cell.angle_alpha   90.00
_cell.angle_beta   90.00
_cell.angle_gamma   90.00
#
_symmetry.space_group_name_H-M   'P 1'
#
loop_
_entity.id
_entity.type
_entity.pdbx_description
1 polymer ?
#
loop_
_entity_poly.entity_id
_entity_poly.type
_entity_poly.pdbx_seq_one_letter_code
_entity_poly.pdbx_strand_id
1 'polypeptide(L)'
;MASSSNGSGDIIGQYQAHIANKQERGHNNNNNSGSDDNDSELDDDDFLDLLEEDDAVTQRYREQRTQQLAQQMATARTNAARATVETLDSEEALFALTTSYTPSTQQQRGQHGNKTAAARDQHAHVIVHFFRPDFTTCRQMDEIMARLARAHFGEVTFARLDVAAAPFLVTKLDLRVLPCVLVLSAATGREVKRLRGFDELGNNPNDLETAYRRFEQILLNARVISRVTNGSTSAPVLKFGESRSIKTSKSRRDDSDDDDWD
;
A
#
# COMPACT_ATOMS: atom_id res chain seq x y z
N MET A 1 11.59 -49.44 -8.73
CA MET A 1 10.74 -48.24 -8.93
C MET A 1 11.60 -47.04 -8.55
N ALA A 2 11.94 -46.22 -9.54
CA ALA A 2 12.91 -45.13 -9.40
C ALA A 2 12.30 -43.98 -8.58
N SER A 3 13.04 -43.55 -7.56
CA SER A 3 12.73 -42.42 -6.69
C SER A 3 13.19 -41.12 -7.37
N SER A 4 12.24 -40.34 -7.88
CA SER A 4 12.47 -38.97 -8.35
C SER A 4 12.69 -38.03 -7.16
N SER A 5 13.95 -37.72 -6.87
CA SER A 5 14.31 -36.66 -5.93
C SER A 5 14.15 -35.30 -6.60
N ASN A 6 13.19 -34.51 -6.14
CA ASN A 6 13.02 -33.09 -6.46
C ASN A 6 14.31 -32.33 -6.13
N GLY A 7 15.13 -32.10 -7.15
CA GLY A 7 16.30 -31.24 -7.08
C GLY A 7 15.89 -29.79 -7.29
N SER A 8 15.53 -29.11 -6.20
CA SER A 8 15.61 -27.65 -6.10
C SER A 8 17.09 -27.23 -6.08
N GLY A 9 17.81 -27.58 -7.15
CA GLY A 9 19.24 -27.33 -7.30
C GLY A 9 19.50 -25.85 -7.46
N ASP A 10 20.63 -25.41 -6.92
CA ASP A 10 21.10 -24.02 -6.92
C ASP A 10 21.28 -23.49 -8.36
N ILE A 11 20.19 -23.02 -8.97
CA ILE A 11 20.13 -22.59 -10.39
C ILE A 11 21.10 -21.43 -10.65
N ILE A 12 21.32 -20.58 -9.64
CA ILE A 12 22.28 -19.47 -9.69
C ILE A 12 23.70 -20.03 -9.79
N GLY A 13 24.04 -21.02 -8.96
CA GLY A 13 25.32 -21.73 -9.04
C GLY A 13 25.51 -22.47 -10.37
N GLN A 14 24.43 -23.08 -10.91
CA GLN A 14 24.46 -23.74 -12.22
C GLN A 14 24.70 -22.74 -13.36
N TYR A 15 24.07 -21.57 -13.32
CA TYR A 15 24.28 -20.51 -14.30
C TYR A 15 25.71 -19.94 -14.22
N GLN A 16 26.21 -19.66 -13.02
CA GLN A 16 27.59 -19.17 -12.83
C GLN A 16 28.63 -20.18 -13.34
N ALA A 17 28.44 -21.47 -13.04
CA ALA A 17 29.30 -22.54 -13.54
C ALA A 17 29.17 -22.74 -15.06
N HIS A 18 27.98 -22.55 -15.62
CA HIS A 18 27.74 -22.62 -17.07
C HIS A 18 28.47 -21.51 -17.82
N ILE A 19 28.41 -20.28 -17.32
CA ILE A 19 29.13 -19.13 -17.90
C ILE A 19 30.64 -19.35 -17.83
N ALA A 20 31.17 -19.83 -16.69
CA ALA A 20 32.59 -20.15 -16.55
C ALA A 20 33.05 -21.23 -17.57
N ASN A 21 32.29 -22.33 -17.70
CA ASN A 21 32.60 -23.38 -18.67
C ASN A 21 32.52 -22.92 -20.14
N LYS A 22 31.65 -21.95 -20.46
CA LYS A 22 31.52 -21.41 -21.83
C LYS A 22 32.71 -20.51 -22.19
N GLN A 23 33.21 -19.74 -21.23
CA GLN A 23 34.43 -18.92 -21.39
C GLN A 23 35.70 -19.78 -21.62
N GLU A 24 35.79 -20.94 -20.95
CA GLU A 24 36.91 -21.88 -21.12
C GLU A 24 36.89 -22.61 -22.47
N ARG A 25 35.72 -22.81 -23.08
CA ARG A 25 35.59 -23.44 -24.41
C ARG A 25 36.05 -22.54 -25.56
N GLY A 26 35.85 -21.22 -25.46
CA GLY A 26 36.37 -20.26 -26.45
C GLY A 26 37.90 -20.22 -26.48
N HIS A 27 38.57 -20.42 -25.34
CA HIS A 27 40.04 -20.39 -25.25
C HIS A 27 40.72 -21.66 -25.81
N ASN A 28 40.02 -22.79 -25.90
CA ASN A 28 40.63 -24.09 -26.26
C ASN A 28 40.51 -24.48 -27.74
N ASN A 29 39.82 -23.70 -28.56
CA ASN A 29 39.69 -24.01 -29.99
C ASN A 29 40.84 -23.48 -30.86
N ASN A 30 41.85 -22.83 -30.29
CA ASN A 30 43.01 -22.37 -31.04
C ASN A 30 44.22 -23.30 -30.86
N ASN A 31 44.17 -24.48 -31.49
CA ASN A 31 45.34 -25.33 -31.68
C ASN A 31 45.42 -25.79 -33.14
N ASN A 32 45.94 -24.91 -34.01
CA ASN A 32 47.06 -25.17 -34.93
C ASN A 32 47.00 -24.27 -36.18
N SER A 33 47.70 -23.13 -36.15
CA SER A 33 48.86 -22.87 -37.05
C SER A 33 49.35 -21.43 -36.90
N GLY A 34 50.65 -21.29 -36.62
CA GLY A 34 51.52 -20.22 -37.13
C GLY A 34 51.18 -18.76 -36.78
N SER A 35 52.02 -18.18 -35.92
CA SER A 35 52.52 -16.78 -35.99
C SER A 35 51.53 -15.71 -36.46
N ASP A 36 51.05 -14.89 -35.53
CA ASP A 36 51.19 -13.43 -35.61
C ASP A 36 50.66 -12.80 -34.32
N ASP A 37 51.42 -11.82 -33.80
CA ASP A 37 51.01 -10.94 -32.71
C ASP A 37 49.79 -10.12 -33.18
N ASN A 38 48.59 -10.52 -32.79
CA ASN A 38 47.45 -9.63 -32.73
C ASN A 38 46.71 -9.91 -31.44
N ASP A 39 46.70 -8.88 -30.59
CA ASP A 39 45.81 -8.74 -29.45
C ASP A 39 44.37 -8.79 -30.00
N SER A 40 43.81 -9.99 -30.14
CA SER A 40 42.42 -10.16 -30.53
C SER A 40 41.57 -9.81 -29.32
N GLU A 41 41.32 -8.51 -29.14
CA GLU A 41 40.12 -8.04 -28.46
C GLU A 41 38.97 -8.89 -29.01
N LEU A 42 38.30 -9.64 -28.13
CA LEU A 42 37.13 -10.43 -28.48
C LEU A 42 36.21 -9.52 -29.29
N ASP A 43 35.96 -9.83 -30.58
CA ASP A 43 35.06 -9.03 -31.41
C ASP A 43 33.73 -8.96 -30.65
N ASP A 44 33.22 -7.76 -30.39
CA ASP A 44 32.01 -7.53 -29.59
C ASP A 44 30.81 -8.34 -30.13
N ASP A 45 30.85 -8.68 -31.43
CA ASP A 45 29.90 -9.51 -32.15
C ASP A 45 29.97 -11.01 -31.76
N ASP A 46 31.16 -11.59 -31.58
CA ASP A 46 31.33 -12.98 -31.12
C ASP A 46 30.87 -13.17 -29.67
N PHE A 47 31.04 -12.12 -28.84
CA PHE A 47 30.52 -12.09 -27.48
C PHE A 47 28.98 -11.98 -27.44
N LEU A 48 28.41 -11.25 -28.41
CA LEU A 48 26.96 -11.10 -28.59
C LEU A 48 26.31 -12.40 -29.05
N ASP A 49 26.91 -13.11 -30.00
CA ASP A 49 26.41 -14.42 -30.48
C ASP A 49 26.43 -15.49 -29.35
N LEU A 50 27.45 -15.48 -28.48
CA LEU A 50 27.54 -16.39 -27.34
C LEU A 50 26.48 -16.10 -26.25
N LEU A 51 26.05 -14.83 -26.15
CA LEU A 51 24.96 -14.37 -25.30
C LEU A 51 23.58 -14.62 -25.93
N GLU A 52 23.50 -14.68 -27.26
CA GLU A 52 22.27 -14.99 -28.02
C GLU A 52 22.01 -16.51 -28.14
N GLU A 53 23.04 -17.35 -27.93
CA GLU A 53 22.87 -18.79 -27.75
C GLU A 53 22.00 -19.09 -26.50
N ASP A 54 20.71 -19.27 -26.76
CA ASP A 54 19.67 -19.63 -25.78
C ASP A 54 19.83 -21.08 -25.30
N ASP A 55 20.86 -21.33 -24.50
CA ASP A 55 20.98 -22.57 -23.75
C ASP A 55 19.88 -22.65 -22.66
N ALA A 56 19.28 -23.83 -22.47
CA ALA A 56 18.15 -24.03 -21.55
C ALA A 56 18.42 -23.58 -20.09
N VAL A 57 19.68 -23.48 -19.68
CA VAL A 57 20.09 -22.97 -18.36
C VAL A 57 20.01 -21.44 -18.30
N THR A 58 20.50 -20.76 -19.34
CA THR A 58 20.45 -19.29 -19.48
C THR A 58 19.01 -18.81 -19.60
N GLN A 59 18.18 -19.51 -20.37
CA GLN A 59 16.75 -19.18 -20.54
C GLN A 59 16.00 -19.29 -19.20
N ARG A 60 16.20 -20.37 -18.43
CA ARG A 60 15.59 -20.54 -17.10
C ARG A 60 16.00 -19.46 -16.09
N TYR A 61 17.28 -19.06 -16.11
CA TYR A 61 17.77 -18.00 -15.22
C TYR A 61 17.17 -16.63 -15.60
N ARG A 62 17.13 -16.30 -16.89
CA ARG A 62 16.48 -15.09 -17.42
C ARG A 62 15.01 -15.06 -17.03
N GLU A 63 14.28 -16.15 -17.24
CA GLU A 63 12.88 -16.27 -16.85
C GLU A 63 12.69 -16.11 -15.33
N GLN A 64 13.51 -16.74 -14.50
CA GLN A 64 13.39 -16.63 -13.04
C GLN A 64 13.65 -15.21 -12.54
N ARG A 65 14.68 -14.53 -13.07
CA ARG A 65 15.03 -13.15 -12.67
C ARG A 65 14.00 -12.13 -13.18
N THR A 66 13.55 -12.27 -14.43
CA THR A 66 12.49 -11.42 -14.98
C THR A 66 11.19 -11.59 -14.20
N GLN A 67 10.82 -12.83 -13.84
CA GLN A 67 9.66 -13.09 -12.99
C GLN A 67 9.82 -12.49 -11.58
N GLN A 68 10.99 -12.61 -10.95
CA GLN A 68 11.24 -12.02 -9.63
C GLN A 68 11.10 -10.49 -9.67
N LEU A 69 11.68 -9.84 -10.68
CA LEU A 69 11.59 -8.39 -10.85
C LEU A 69 10.15 -7.97 -11.17
N ALA A 70 9.45 -8.73 -12.02
CA ALA A 70 8.05 -8.50 -12.36
C ALA A 70 7.15 -8.60 -11.12
N GLN A 71 7.40 -9.54 -10.21
CA GLN A 71 6.66 -9.65 -8.95
C GLN A 71 6.90 -8.41 -8.06
N GLN A 72 8.16 -7.96 -7.93
CA GLN A 72 8.47 -6.75 -7.17
C GLN A 72 7.83 -5.50 -7.79
N MET A 73 7.91 -5.35 -9.12
CA MET A 73 7.25 -4.25 -9.83
C MET A 73 5.73 -4.33 -9.76
N ALA A 74 5.12 -5.52 -9.77
CA ALA A 74 3.68 -5.68 -9.61
C ALA A 74 3.23 -5.18 -8.23
N THR A 75 3.93 -5.56 -7.17
CA THR A 75 3.61 -5.06 -5.81
C THR A 75 3.82 -3.55 -5.67
N ALA A 76 4.87 -2.99 -6.25
CA ALA A 76 5.10 -1.55 -6.26
C ALA A 76 4.03 -0.80 -7.06
N ARG A 77 3.57 -1.37 -8.19
CA ARG A 77 2.48 -0.80 -9.01
C ARG A 77 1.13 -0.86 -8.30
N THR A 78 0.79 -1.97 -7.64
CA THR A 78 -0.45 -2.06 -6.85
C THR A 78 -0.43 -1.08 -5.69
N ASN A 79 0.75 -0.89 -5.08
CA ASN A 79 0.90 0.12 -4.05
C ASN A 79 0.69 1.51 -4.65
N ALA A 80 1.37 1.87 -5.74
CA ALA A 80 1.23 3.17 -6.42
C ALA A 80 -0.22 3.47 -6.87
N ALA A 81 -0.95 2.47 -7.36
CA ALA A 81 -2.37 2.61 -7.72
C ALA A 81 -3.25 3.01 -6.53
N ARG A 82 -2.86 2.69 -5.29
CA ARG A 82 -3.58 3.07 -4.07
C ARG A 82 -3.39 4.53 -3.64
N ALA A 83 -2.56 5.31 -4.34
CA ALA A 83 -2.51 6.77 -4.18
C ALA A 83 -3.76 7.46 -4.75
N THR A 84 -4.51 6.75 -5.57
CA THR A 84 -5.73 7.22 -6.20
C THR A 84 -6.95 6.58 -5.57
N VAL A 85 -8.07 7.31 -5.58
CA VAL A 85 -9.36 6.78 -5.16
C VAL A 85 -9.87 5.84 -6.26
N GLU A 86 -9.98 4.56 -5.94
CA GLU A 86 -10.48 3.54 -6.87
C GLU A 86 -11.98 3.73 -7.11
N THR A 87 -12.42 3.66 -8.37
CA THR A 87 -13.85 3.69 -8.69
C THR A 87 -14.34 2.26 -8.86
N LEU A 88 -15.34 1.89 -8.07
CA LEU A 88 -15.96 0.58 -8.11
C LEU A 88 -17.26 0.67 -8.90
N ASP A 89 -17.45 -0.28 -9.82
CA ASP A 89 -18.61 -0.34 -10.71
C ASP A 89 -19.68 -1.33 -10.23
N SER A 90 -19.39 -2.11 -9.18
CA SER A 90 -20.30 -3.11 -8.63
C SER A 90 -20.09 -3.36 -7.14
N GLU A 91 -21.11 -3.93 -6.50
CA GLU A 91 -21.05 -4.37 -5.10
C GLU A 91 -20.05 -5.51 -4.90
N GLU A 92 -19.95 -6.40 -5.90
CA GLU A 92 -19.02 -7.53 -5.89
C GLU A 92 -17.57 -7.05 -5.81
N ALA A 93 -17.23 -5.95 -6.50
CA ALA A 93 -15.91 -5.35 -6.43
C ALA A 93 -15.62 -4.82 -5.02
N LEU A 94 -16.60 -4.18 -4.38
CA LEU A 94 -16.44 -3.73 -2.99
C LEU A 94 -16.31 -4.89 -2.02
N PHE A 95 -17.08 -5.97 -2.22
CA PHE A 95 -16.89 -7.18 -1.44
C PHE A 95 -15.50 -7.75 -1.68
N ALA A 96 -15.03 -7.93 -2.90
CA ALA A 96 -13.68 -8.43 -3.18
C ALA A 96 -12.58 -7.60 -2.50
N LEU A 97 -12.72 -6.26 -2.52
CA LEU A 97 -11.77 -5.34 -1.88
C LEU A 97 -11.74 -5.48 -0.35
N THR A 98 -12.87 -5.86 0.26
CA THR A 98 -13.04 -5.98 1.72
C THR A 98 -12.97 -7.44 2.22
N THR A 99 -13.14 -8.42 1.32
CA THR A 99 -13.36 -9.86 1.55
C THR A 99 -12.15 -10.72 1.18
N SER A 100 -10.98 -10.12 0.94
CA SER A 100 -9.72 -10.88 1.04
C SER A 100 -9.58 -11.62 2.39
N TYR A 101 -10.42 -11.27 3.38
CA TYR A 101 -10.61 -12.03 4.61
C TYR A 101 -12.09 -12.16 5.01
N THR A 102 -12.75 -13.26 4.64
CA THR A 102 -13.98 -13.73 5.34
C THR A 102 -13.62 -14.75 6.42
N PRO A 103 -14.10 -14.60 7.66
CA PRO A 103 -13.99 -15.65 8.68
C PRO A 103 -15.04 -16.77 8.54
N SER A 104 -15.96 -16.71 7.56
CA SER A 104 -17.04 -17.70 7.41
C SER A 104 -16.67 -18.98 6.66
N THR A 105 -15.45 -19.12 6.17
CA THR A 105 -14.96 -20.38 5.55
C THR A 105 -13.77 -20.95 6.33
N GLN A 106 -13.84 -20.89 7.66
CA GLN A 106 -12.84 -21.43 8.58
C GLN A 106 -12.93 -22.96 8.78
N GLN A 107 -13.49 -23.70 7.82
CA GLN A 107 -13.60 -25.16 7.92
C GLN A 107 -13.03 -25.88 6.70
N GLN A 108 -11.77 -25.58 6.37
CA GLN A 108 -10.78 -26.53 5.82
C GLN A 108 -9.50 -25.78 5.43
N ARG A 109 -8.85 -25.14 6.42
CA ARG A 109 -7.41 -24.89 6.30
C ARG A 109 -6.76 -25.73 7.38
N GLY A 110 -6.43 -26.97 6.97
CA GLY A 110 -5.78 -27.96 7.80
C GLY A 110 -4.59 -27.38 8.52
N GLN A 111 -4.46 -27.81 9.77
CA GLN A 111 -3.30 -27.71 10.62
C GLN A 111 -2.03 -27.89 9.79
N HIS A 112 -1.07 -26.98 9.95
CA HIS A 112 0.34 -27.23 10.26
C HIS A 112 1.11 -25.91 10.12
N GLY A 113 1.67 -25.46 11.24
CA GLY A 113 2.85 -24.60 11.22
C GLY A 113 2.62 -23.09 11.43
N ASN A 114 3.08 -22.63 12.59
CA ASN A 114 3.73 -21.34 12.81
C ASN A 114 2.79 -20.16 13.13
N LYS A 115 2.60 -19.94 14.43
CA LYS A 115 2.15 -18.68 15.00
C LYS A 115 3.10 -17.54 14.63
N THR A 116 2.79 -16.83 13.54
CA THR A 116 3.12 -15.41 13.33
C THR A 116 1.99 -14.75 12.55
N ALA A 117 0.78 -14.76 13.11
CA ALA A 117 -0.37 -14.00 12.59
C ALA A 117 -0.30 -12.49 12.94
N ALA A 118 0.90 -11.95 13.12
CA ALA A 118 1.15 -10.59 13.61
C ALA A 118 2.13 -9.80 12.73
N ALA A 119 2.37 -10.23 11.51
CA ALA A 119 3.27 -9.53 10.59
C ALA A 119 2.66 -9.50 9.18
N ARG A 120 2.33 -8.27 8.73
CA ARG A 120 1.85 -7.89 7.39
C ARG A 120 0.39 -8.20 7.07
N ASP A 121 -0.50 -7.37 7.60
CA ASP A 121 -1.60 -6.87 6.78
C ASP A 121 -1.36 -5.37 6.62
N GLN A 122 -0.56 -4.99 5.62
CA GLN A 122 -0.02 -3.63 5.47
C GLN A 122 -1.07 -2.60 5.03
N HIS A 123 -2.34 -2.99 4.92
CA HIS A 123 -3.47 -2.11 4.64
C HIS A 123 -4.67 -2.52 5.50
N ALA A 124 -4.68 -2.07 6.75
CA ALA A 124 -5.64 -2.53 7.76
C ALA A 124 -7.08 -2.09 7.48
N HIS A 125 -7.28 -1.07 6.64
CA HIS A 125 -8.57 -0.42 6.44
C HIS A 125 -8.86 -0.02 4.98
N VAL A 126 -10.14 -0.11 4.64
CA VAL A 126 -10.72 0.36 3.38
C VAL A 126 -11.73 1.45 3.69
N ILE A 127 -11.59 2.61 3.05
CA ILE A 127 -12.53 3.73 3.17
C ILE A 127 -13.32 3.82 1.86
N VAL A 128 -14.64 3.77 1.97
CA VAL A 128 -15.57 3.71 0.84
C VAL A 128 -16.49 4.91 0.86
N HIS A 129 -16.48 5.70 -0.20
CA HIS A 129 -17.43 6.77 -0.45
C HIS A 129 -18.61 6.27 -1.30
N PHE A 130 -19.79 6.20 -0.71
CA PHE A 130 -21.04 5.99 -1.43
C PHE A 130 -21.56 7.34 -1.92
N PHE A 131 -21.71 7.47 -3.23
CA PHE A 131 -21.95 8.75 -3.87
C PHE A 131 -23.03 8.69 -4.95
N ARG A 132 -23.48 9.88 -5.37
CA ARG A 132 -24.24 10.11 -6.59
C ARG A 132 -23.67 11.33 -7.33
N PRO A 133 -23.49 11.27 -8.66
CA PRO A 133 -22.89 12.36 -9.43
C PRO A 133 -23.75 13.65 -9.44
N ASP A 134 -25.05 13.50 -9.16
CA ASP A 134 -26.05 14.58 -9.13
C ASP A 134 -25.89 15.50 -7.90
N PHE A 135 -25.19 15.05 -6.85
CA PHE A 135 -25.07 15.76 -5.60
C PHE A 135 -23.76 16.54 -5.52
N THR A 136 -23.83 17.86 -5.34
CA THR A 136 -22.66 18.74 -5.18
C THR A 136 -21.84 18.38 -3.94
N THR A 137 -22.50 17.99 -2.85
CA THR A 137 -21.89 17.53 -1.60
C THR A 137 -21.05 16.26 -1.79
N CYS A 138 -21.43 15.38 -2.71
CA CYS A 138 -20.63 14.21 -3.06
C CYS A 138 -19.34 14.60 -3.77
N ARG A 139 -19.40 15.58 -4.69
CA ARG A 139 -18.19 16.08 -5.39
C ARG A 139 -17.17 16.68 -4.43
N GLN A 140 -17.65 17.42 -3.43
CA GLN A 140 -16.79 17.98 -2.38
C GLN A 140 -16.14 16.87 -1.54
N MET A 141 -16.88 15.80 -1.23
CA MET A 141 -16.32 14.63 -0.55
C MET A 141 -15.27 13.92 -1.40
N ASP A 142 -15.47 13.81 -2.72
CA ASP A 142 -14.48 13.24 -3.63
C ASP A 142 -13.16 14.02 -3.61
N GLU A 143 -13.21 15.35 -3.60
CA GLU A 143 -12.01 16.21 -3.51
C GLU A 143 -11.24 16.00 -2.19
N ILE A 144 -11.97 15.92 -1.07
CA ILE A 144 -11.38 15.65 0.25
C ILE A 144 -10.74 14.26 0.27
N MET A 145 -11.44 13.25 -0.26
CA MET A 145 -10.95 11.88 -0.32
C MET A 145 -9.71 11.75 -1.21
N ALA A 146 -9.66 12.44 -2.35
CA ALA A 146 -8.50 12.47 -3.24
C ALA A 146 -7.30 13.18 -2.59
N ARG A 147 -7.51 14.17 -1.72
CA ARG A 147 -6.45 14.78 -0.92
C ARG A 147 -5.94 13.81 0.17
N LEU A 148 -6.84 13.12 0.87
CA LEU A 148 -6.48 12.14 1.89
C LEU A 148 -5.73 10.94 1.31
N ALA A 149 -6.14 10.43 0.15
CA ALA A 149 -5.49 9.30 -0.52
C ALA A 149 -4.03 9.61 -0.89
N ARG A 150 -3.75 10.85 -1.30
CA ARG A 150 -2.39 11.32 -1.59
C ARG A 150 -1.56 11.54 -0.31
N ALA A 151 -2.18 12.01 0.76
CA ALA A 151 -1.49 12.29 2.02
C ALA A 151 -1.14 11.02 2.81
N HIS A 152 -2.02 10.01 2.79
CA HIS A 152 -1.93 8.77 3.57
C HIS A 152 -1.71 7.55 2.67
N PHE A 153 -0.82 7.71 1.69
CA PHE A 153 -0.48 6.66 0.74
C PHE A 153 0.09 5.43 1.43
N GLY A 154 -0.45 4.26 1.11
CA GLY A 154 0.07 2.99 1.59
C GLY A 154 -0.47 2.53 2.96
N GLU A 155 -1.21 3.36 3.70
CA GLU A 155 -1.84 2.95 4.97
C GLU A 155 -3.28 2.46 4.76
N VAL A 156 -4.02 3.13 3.89
CA VAL A 156 -5.46 2.94 3.69
C VAL A 156 -5.78 2.85 2.22
N THR A 157 -6.74 2.00 1.86
CA THR A 157 -7.28 1.95 0.49
C THR A 157 -8.53 2.81 0.41
N PHE A 158 -8.57 3.73 -0.55
CA PHE A 158 -9.71 4.60 -0.79
C PHE A 158 -10.46 4.15 -2.03
N ALA A 159 -11.78 3.99 -1.90
CA ALA A 159 -12.67 3.60 -2.98
C ALA A 159 -13.94 4.44 -2.99
N ARG A 160 -14.58 4.55 -4.14
CA ARG A 160 -15.91 5.17 -4.30
C ARG A 160 -16.83 4.25 -5.09
N LEU A 161 -18.12 4.25 -4.77
CA LEU A 161 -19.14 3.41 -5.39
C LEU A 161 -20.43 4.22 -5.59
N ASP A 162 -20.96 4.24 -6.81
CA ASP A 162 -22.26 4.85 -7.08
C ASP A 162 -23.35 3.97 -6.44
N VAL A 163 -24.21 4.56 -5.62
CA VAL A 163 -25.33 3.85 -4.98
C VAL A 163 -26.29 3.22 -5.98
N ALA A 164 -26.37 3.72 -7.21
CA ALA A 164 -27.19 3.11 -8.27
C ALA A 164 -26.60 1.80 -8.79
N ALA A 165 -25.28 1.62 -8.70
CA ALA A 165 -24.61 0.35 -8.98
C ALA A 165 -24.65 -0.61 -7.78
N ALA A 166 -25.17 -0.15 -6.63
CA ALA A 166 -25.10 -0.87 -5.36
C ALA A 166 -26.40 -0.90 -4.53
N PRO A 167 -27.54 -1.37 -5.09
CA PRO A 167 -28.83 -1.33 -4.43
C PRO A 167 -28.95 -2.24 -3.19
N PHE A 168 -28.25 -3.38 -3.16
CA PHE A 168 -28.27 -4.30 -2.01
C PHE A 168 -27.50 -3.70 -0.84
N LEU A 169 -26.33 -3.11 -1.08
CA LEU A 169 -25.56 -2.39 -0.06
C LEU A 169 -26.33 -1.20 0.50
N VAL A 170 -27.00 -0.42 -0.36
CA VAL A 170 -27.87 0.70 0.06
C VAL A 170 -28.95 0.24 1.03
N THR A 171 -29.60 -0.88 0.72
CA THR A 171 -30.67 -1.43 1.56
C THR A 171 -30.12 -2.05 2.84
N LYS A 172 -29.03 -2.82 2.74
CA LYS A 172 -28.45 -3.57 3.85
C LYS A 172 -27.78 -2.67 4.88
N LEU A 173 -27.13 -1.60 4.41
CA LEU A 173 -26.42 -0.64 5.24
C LEU A 173 -27.29 0.57 5.59
N ASP A 174 -28.53 0.64 5.10
CA ASP A 174 -29.47 1.75 5.31
C ASP A 174 -28.86 3.11 4.93
N LEU A 175 -28.36 3.21 3.69
CA LEU A 175 -27.77 4.44 3.16
C LEU A 175 -28.86 5.45 2.80
N ARG A 176 -29.21 6.32 3.76
CA ARG A 176 -30.26 7.35 3.60
C ARG A 176 -29.74 8.73 3.23
N VAL A 177 -28.50 9.04 3.58
CA VAL A 177 -27.90 10.38 3.43
C VAL A 177 -26.64 10.24 2.60
N LEU A 178 -26.52 11.06 1.55
CA LEU A 178 -25.32 11.15 0.72
C LEU A 178 -24.66 12.53 0.88
N PRO A 179 -23.31 12.60 0.88
CA PRO A 179 -22.36 11.48 0.80
C PRO A 179 -22.38 10.60 2.07
N CYS A 180 -22.15 9.28 1.93
CA CYS A 180 -21.91 8.40 3.07
C CYS A 180 -20.56 7.75 2.93
N VAL A 181 -19.72 7.88 3.96
CA VAL A 181 -18.37 7.30 3.98
C VAL A 181 -18.29 6.22 5.04
N LEU A 182 -17.91 5.01 4.64
CA LEU A 182 -17.69 3.89 5.54
C LEU A 182 -16.21 3.56 5.65
N VAL A 183 -15.77 3.31 6.87
CA VAL A 183 -14.43 2.81 7.17
C VAL A 183 -14.57 1.36 7.61
N LEU A 184 -14.01 0.46 6.83
CA LEU A 184 -14.07 -0.97 7.03
C LEU A 184 -12.68 -1.49 7.39
N SER A 185 -12.60 -2.46 8.30
CA SER A 185 -11.35 -3.18 8.57
C SER A 185 -11.17 -4.30 7.55
N ALA A 186 -10.06 -4.29 6.80
CA ALA A 186 -9.75 -5.32 5.81
C ALA A 186 -9.58 -6.70 6.46
N ALA A 187 -9.03 -6.74 7.68
CA ALA A 187 -8.79 -7.97 8.41
C ALA A 187 -10.04 -8.59 9.05
N THR A 188 -11.15 -7.87 9.18
CA THR A 188 -12.36 -8.39 9.86
C THR A 188 -13.65 -8.19 9.08
N GLY A 189 -13.63 -7.37 8.04
CA GLY A 189 -14.83 -6.93 7.31
C GLY A 189 -15.78 -6.07 8.15
N ARG A 190 -15.41 -5.69 9.38
CA ARG A 190 -16.28 -4.91 10.28
C ARG A 190 -16.20 -3.41 10.00
N GLU A 191 -17.33 -2.75 10.17
CA GLU A 191 -17.44 -1.30 10.18
C GLU A 191 -16.76 -0.73 11.43
N VAL A 192 -15.74 0.10 11.21
CA VAL A 192 -15.00 0.82 12.25
C VAL A 192 -15.65 2.17 12.52
N LYS A 193 -16.01 2.88 11.45
CA LYS A 193 -16.58 4.23 11.51
C LYS A 193 -17.45 4.49 10.29
N ARG A 194 -18.48 5.30 10.47
CA ARG A 194 -19.38 5.78 9.42
C ARG A 194 -19.55 7.27 9.55
N LEU A 195 -19.49 7.97 8.43
CA LEU A 195 -19.78 9.38 8.29
C LEU A 195 -20.99 9.54 7.39
N ARG A 196 -21.92 10.39 7.81
CA ARG A 196 -23.13 10.75 7.06
C ARG A 196 -23.06 12.23 6.75
N GLY A 197 -23.11 12.57 5.46
CA GLY A 197 -23.00 13.95 5.00
C GLY A 197 -21.76 14.65 5.53
N PHE A 198 -21.97 15.88 6.01
CA PHE A 198 -20.94 16.73 6.60
C PHE A 198 -21.16 16.98 8.10
N ASP A 199 -22.07 16.25 8.73
CA ASP A 199 -22.50 16.49 10.13
C ASP A 199 -21.30 16.44 11.09
N GLU A 200 -20.42 15.44 10.92
CA GLU A 200 -19.21 15.27 11.71
C GLU A 200 -18.00 16.06 11.18
N LEU A 201 -18.14 16.70 10.02
CA LEU A 201 -17.06 17.40 9.31
C LEU A 201 -17.15 18.93 9.41
N GLY A 202 -18.09 19.46 10.20
CA GLY A 202 -18.29 20.91 10.39
C GLY A 202 -19.57 21.45 9.76
N ASN A 203 -20.45 20.58 9.25
CA ASN A 203 -21.79 20.88 8.72
C ASN A 203 -21.83 21.90 7.58
N ASN A 204 -20.68 22.22 6.99
CA ASN A 204 -20.53 23.20 5.92
C ASN A 204 -19.85 22.53 4.73
N PRO A 205 -20.62 22.10 3.71
CA PRO A 205 -20.06 21.44 2.53
C PRO A 205 -19.02 22.28 1.78
N ASN A 206 -19.15 23.61 1.83
CA ASN A 206 -18.28 24.54 1.09
C ASN A 206 -16.92 24.78 1.77
N ASP A 207 -16.77 24.45 3.05
CA ASP A 207 -15.50 24.60 3.77
C ASP A 207 -14.70 23.29 3.75
N LEU A 208 -14.06 23.04 2.60
CA LEU A 208 -13.29 21.83 2.35
C LEU A 208 -12.08 21.69 3.27
N GLU A 209 -11.47 22.79 3.72
CA GLU A 209 -10.29 22.74 4.58
C GLU A 209 -10.67 22.29 6.00
N THR A 210 -11.73 22.86 6.56
CA THR A 210 -12.25 22.39 7.85
C THR A 210 -12.72 20.94 7.75
N ALA A 211 -13.47 20.59 6.70
CA ALA A 211 -13.95 19.24 6.49
C ALA A 211 -12.81 18.22 6.34
N TYR A 212 -11.77 18.56 5.57
CA TYR A 212 -10.55 17.74 5.45
C TYR A 212 -9.89 17.51 6.81
N ARG A 213 -9.64 18.57 7.58
CA ARG A 213 -8.97 18.46 8.88
C ARG A 213 -9.78 17.64 9.88
N ARG A 214 -11.10 17.82 9.89
CA ARG A 214 -12.00 17.03 10.74
C ARG A 214 -11.99 15.57 10.33
N PHE A 215 -12.04 15.29 9.02
CA PHE A 215 -12.00 13.92 8.53
C PHE A 215 -10.66 13.24 8.90
N GLU A 216 -9.54 13.91 8.66
CA GLU A 216 -8.21 13.42 9.05
C GLU A 216 -8.12 13.15 10.57
N GLN A 217 -8.63 14.06 11.41
CA GLN A 217 -8.68 13.84 12.86
C GLN A 217 -9.53 12.64 13.26
N ILE A 218 -10.67 12.42 12.61
CA ILE A 218 -11.53 11.25 12.86
C ILE A 218 -10.77 9.97 12.53
N LEU A 219 -10.09 9.92 11.39
CA LEU A 219 -9.30 8.76 10.97
C LEU A 219 -8.12 8.48 11.93
N LEU A 220 -7.42 9.52 12.39
CA LEU A 220 -6.36 9.41 13.39
C LEU A 220 -6.88 8.85 14.72
N ASN A 221 -8.01 9.39 15.20
CA ASN A 221 -8.62 8.95 16.47
C ASN A 221 -9.13 7.51 16.40
N ALA A 222 -9.64 7.10 15.23
CA ALA A 222 -10.05 5.73 14.97
C ALA A 222 -8.86 4.77 14.75
N ARG A 223 -7.62 5.26 14.77
CA ARG A 223 -6.38 4.53 14.45
C ARG A 223 -6.40 3.88 13.06
N VAL A 224 -7.08 4.52 12.12
CA VAL A 224 -7.18 4.08 10.73
C VAL A 224 -5.96 4.54 9.94
N ILE A 225 -5.48 5.74 10.26
CA ILE A 225 -4.24 6.33 9.73
C ILE A 225 -3.30 6.66 10.89
N SER A 226 -2.00 6.70 10.60
CA SER A 226 -0.94 7.10 11.50
C SER A 226 -0.64 8.58 11.29
N ARG A 227 -0.15 9.25 12.35
CA ARG A 227 0.38 10.59 12.17
C ARG A 227 1.65 10.48 11.36
N VAL A 228 1.66 11.06 10.16
CA VAL A 228 2.85 11.18 9.33
C VAL A 228 3.91 11.98 10.11
N THR A 229 4.86 11.28 10.73
CA THR A 229 6.00 11.90 11.40
C THR A 229 7.08 12.10 10.34
N ASN A 230 7.10 13.27 9.72
CA ASN A 230 8.22 13.67 8.88
C ASN A 230 9.44 13.88 9.79
N GLY A 231 10.21 12.82 10.05
CA GLY A 231 11.59 12.89 10.53
C GLY A 231 11.90 13.76 11.75
N SER A 232 10.98 13.96 12.69
CA SER A 232 11.32 14.48 14.02
C SER A 232 10.87 13.48 15.09
N THR A 233 11.86 12.92 15.75
CA THR A 233 11.75 12.10 16.94
C THR A 233 10.85 12.78 17.97
N SER A 234 9.66 12.25 18.20
CA SER A 234 9.00 12.36 19.49
C SER A 234 8.01 11.21 19.68
N ALA A 235 8.35 10.34 20.61
CA ALA A 235 7.47 9.30 21.14
C ALA A 235 6.12 9.91 21.59
N PRO A 236 5.01 9.14 21.57
CA PRO A 236 3.72 9.65 21.99
C PRO A 236 3.73 9.90 23.50
N VAL A 237 3.78 11.17 23.89
CA VAL A 237 3.48 11.58 25.26
C VAL A 237 1.99 11.36 25.49
N LEU A 238 1.66 10.29 26.22
CA LEU A 238 0.36 10.10 26.84
C LEU A 238 0.16 11.21 27.88
N LYS A 239 -0.41 12.37 27.50
CA LYS A 239 -1.00 13.31 28.46
C LYS A 239 -2.42 12.87 28.76
N PHE A 240 -2.54 12.03 29.79
CA PHE A 240 -3.80 11.73 30.45
C PHE A 240 -4.00 12.77 31.56
N GLY A 241 -5.12 13.49 31.50
CA GLY A 241 -5.62 14.29 32.62
C GLY A 241 -5.50 15.79 32.44
N GLU A 242 -6.53 16.41 31.86
CA GLU A 242 -6.92 17.75 32.31
C GLU A 242 -8.44 17.83 32.43
N SER A 243 -8.88 17.48 33.64
CA SER A 243 -10.24 17.70 34.13
C SER A 243 -10.44 19.19 34.34
N ARG A 244 -11.47 19.73 33.69
CA ARG A 244 -12.02 21.07 33.93
C ARG A 244 -12.21 21.32 35.42
N SER A 245 -11.86 22.51 35.89
CA SER A 245 -12.54 23.13 37.04
C SER A 245 -12.45 24.65 36.99
N ILE A 246 -13.65 25.23 36.95
CA ILE A 246 -13.99 26.64 37.07
C ILE A 246 -13.81 27.09 38.54
N LYS A 247 -13.29 28.30 38.78
CA LYS A 247 -13.62 29.26 39.88
C LYS A 247 -12.66 30.47 39.81
N THR A 248 -13.11 31.65 39.38
CA THR A 248 -13.68 32.78 40.16
C THR A 248 -12.75 33.46 41.18
N SER A 249 -12.47 34.73 40.87
CA SER A 249 -12.27 35.90 41.73
C SER A 249 -10.96 36.14 42.49
N LYS A 250 -10.43 37.36 42.29
CA LYS A 250 -10.12 38.39 43.32
C LYS A 250 -8.67 38.91 43.32
N SER A 251 -8.54 40.17 42.91
CA SER A 251 -7.55 41.21 43.23
C SER A 251 -6.17 40.83 43.78
N ARG A 252 -5.14 41.43 43.19
CA ARG A 252 -4.20 42.36 43.87
C ARG A 252 -3.41 43.15 42.83
N ARG A 253 -3.27 44.45 43.09
CA ARG A 253 -2.28 45.35 42.50
C ARG A 253 -0.92 44.93 43.05
N ASP A 254 0.11 44.96 42.23
CA ASP A 254 1.46 45.30 42.69
C ASP A 254 2.21 45.98 41.55
N ASP A 255 2.73 47.15 41.86
CA ASP A 255 3.61 47.98 41.06
C ASP A 255 5.04 47.42 41.18
N SER A 256 5.77 47.34 40.07
CA SER A 256 7.22 47.61 40.07
C SER A 256 7.69 47.82 38.64
N ASP A 257 8.17 49.04 38.44
CA ASP A 257 9.12 49.46 37.43
C ASP A 257 10.29 48.49 37.30
N ASP A 258 10.83 48.36 36.08
CA ASP A 258 12.19 48.82 35.76
C ASP A 258 12.62 48.24 34.39
N ASP A 259 12.90 49.19 33.49
CA ASP A 259 13.99 49.23 32.49
C ASP A 259 14.14 48.13 31.40
N ASP A 260 14.77 48.33 30.25
CA ASP A 260 15.01 49.44 29.30
C ASP A 260 15.89 48.78 28.19
N TRP A 261 15.60 49.04 26.90
CA TRP A 261 16.36 48.78 25.65
C TRP A 261 16.74 47.37 25.14
N ASP A 262 16.45 47.21 23.83
CA ASP A 262 17.04 46.35 22.77
C ASP A 262 17.03 44.82 22.93
#